data_AF-A0A2D4Q258-F1
#
_entry.id   AF-A0A2D4Q258-F1
#
_cell.length_a   1.000
_cell.length_b   1.000
_cell.length_c   1.000
_cell.angle_alpha   90.00
_cell.angle_beta   90.00
_cell.angle_gamma   90.00
#
_symmetry.space_group_name_H-M   'P 1'
#
loop_
_entity.id
_entity.type
_entity.pdbx_description
1 polymer ?
#
loop_
_entity_poly.entity_id
_entity_poly.type
_entity_poly.pdbx_seq_one_letter_code
_entity_poly.pdbx_strand_id
1 'polypeptide(L)'
;LCSAQWERMFNTSRIPGNETDTIQHLKDSKHIAVYHKGRYYKVWLYYDGRLLKPREIEQQIQWILNDKSEPQPGEEKLAALTAGDRVPWAKARQTYFAKGKNKQSLDAIEKAAFFVTLDDTVQGYREEDPVKSMDAYAKALLHGKCYDRWFDKSFNLIIFRNGKMGLNTEHSWADAPIVGHLWENVMLSDCLELGYTEDGHCKGEATLGIPLPTKLQWEIPEECQEVIEKSLDIARPLADDVDFHSFPFDTFGKGLMKKTKTSPDAFVQLALQLAHYRDMGKFCLTYEASMTRLFREGRTETVRSCTVQSCKFVQAMEDPNEIPEKKRNLFKAAAANHQCLYRQAMTGAGIDRHLFCLYVVSKYLAVESPFLKEVLAEPWRLSTSQTPQQHIDLDKNPGMESSGGGFGPVADDGYGVSYIIVGENLINFHISSKFSCTETNSHRFGKNLKQALCDILNLFHLGKNCTK
;
A
#
# COMPACT_ATOMS: atom_id res chain seq x y z
N LEU A 1 20.32 -2.55 -9.34
CA LEU A 1 19.66 -2.60 -8.01
C LEU A 1 19.34 -4.05 -7.67
N CYS A 2 19.39 -4.42 -6.39
CA CYS A 2 19.04 -5.74 -5.88
C CYS A 2 17.63 -6.16 -6.31
N SER A 3 17.49 -7.40 -6.76
CA SER A 3 16.24 -7.97 -7.30
C SER A 3 15.54 -8.97 -6.38
N ALA A 4 16.11 -9.26 -5.20
CA ALA A 4 15.63 -10.35 -4.32
C ALA A 4 14.14 -10.23 -3.93
N GLN A 5 13.61 -9.00 -3.84
CA GLN A 5 12.20 -8.78 -3.51
C GLN A 5 11.24 -9.30 -4.61
N TRP A 6 11.62 -9.23 -5.89
CA TRP A 6 10.76 -9.70 -6.99
C TRP A 6 10.59 -11.22 -6.99
N GLU A 7 11.59 -11.97 -6.53
CA GLU A 7 11.49 -13.44 -6.45
C GLU A 7 10.35 -13.87 -5.52
N ARG A 8 10.04 -13.07 -4.49
CA ARG A 8 9.05 -13.39 -3.45
C ARG A 8 7.66 -12.85 -3.75
N MET A 9 7.44 -12.23 -4.91
CA MET A 9 6.16 -11.59 -5.25
C MET A 9 5.02 -12.59 -5.37
N PHE A 10 5.25 -13.72 -6.03
CA PHE A 10 4.27 -14.78 -6.20
C PHE A 10 4.62 -15.96 -5.30
N ASN A 11 3.65 -16.84 -5.09
CA ASN A 11 3.79 -18.10 -4.35
C ASN A 11 4.29 -17.89 -2.90
N THR A 12 3.97 -16.73 -2.33
CA THR A 12 4.45 -16.31 -1.02
C THR A 12 3.28 -16.04 -0.10
N SER A 13 3.39 -16.53 1.13
CA SER A 13 2.47 -16.24 2.22
C SER A 13 3.24 -16.10 3.52
N ARG A 14 2.77 -15.19 4.36
CA ARG A 14 3.09 -15.17 5.79
C ARG A 14 2.35 -16.31 6.48
N ILE A 15 3.03 -16.98 7.40
CA ILE A 15 2.49 -18.08 8.19
C ILE A 15 2.52 -17.64 9.65
N PRO A 16 1.37 -17.61 10.36
CA PRO A 16 1.32 -17.16 11.74
C PRO A 16 2.07 -18.11 12.68
N GLY A 17 2.78 -17.56 13.66
CA GLY A 17 3.46 -18.31 14.71
C GLY A 17 3.09 -17.81 16.11
N ASN A 18 3.31 -18.64 17.13
CA ASN A 18 3.01 -18.26 18.52
C ASN A 18 3.92 -17.15 19.06
N GLU A 19 5.17 -17.11 18.59
CA GLU A 19 6.17 -16.10 18.99
C GLU A 19 6.59 -15.21 17.82
N THR A 20 6.74 -15.79 16.63
CA THR A 20 7.19 -15.08 15.44
C THR A 20 6.58 -15.73 14.20
N ASP A 21 6.08 -14.90 13.30
CA ASP A 21 5.57 -15.35 12.01
C ASP A 21 6.72 -15.68 11.05
N THR A 22 6.45 -16.49 10.03
CA THR A 22 7.45 -16.86 9.02
C THR A 22 6.95 -16.53 7.63
N ILE A 23 7.85 -16.20 6.70
CA ILE A 23 7.52 -16.06 5.29
C ILE A 23 7.83 -17.36 4.57
N GLN A 24 6.79 -18.01 4.05
CA GLN A 24 6.90 -19.16 3.17
C GLN A 24 6.87 -18.68 1.72
N HIS A 25 7.88 -19.05 0.94
CA HIS A 25 7.93 -18.83 -0.50
C HIS A 25 8.16 -20.16 -1.22
N LEU A 26 7.36 -20.44 -2.25
CA LEU A 26 7.41 -21.68 -3.03
C LEU A 26 7.78 -21.39 -4.49
N LYS A 27 8.50 -22.30 -5.15
CA LYS A 27 9.00 -22.07 -6.51
C LYS A 27 8.03 -22.50 -7.60
N ASP A 28 7.11 -23.40 -7.32
CA ASP A 28 6.45 -24.25 -8.31
C ASP A 28 4.92 -24.30 -8.16
N SER A 29 4.31 -23.32 -7.50
CA SER A 29 2.85 -23.22 -7.48
C SER A 29 2.29 -22.81 -8.84
N LYS A 30 1.15 -23.41 -9.20
CA LYS A 30 0.54 -23.33 -10.54
C LYS A 30 -0.94 -22.96 -10.49
N HIS A 31 -1.41 -22.41 -9.37
CA HIS A 31 -2.81 -22.04 -9.19
C HIS A 31 -2.94 -20.74 -8.41
N ILE A 32 -4.10 -20.09 -8.53
CA ILE A 32 -4.54 -19.00 -7.66
C ILE A 32 -5.63 -19.49 -6.72
N ALA A 33 -5.83 -18.75 -5.63
CA ALA A 33 -7.00 -18.89 -4.78
C ALA A 33 -7.93 -17.70 -5.03
N VAL A 34 -9.22 -17.97 -5.24
CA VAL A 34 -10.24 -16.96 -5.54
C VAL A 34 -11.29 -16.97 -4.44
N TYR A 35 -11.64 -15.80 -3.94
CA TYR A 35 -12.77 -15.57 -3.02
C TYR A 35 -13.91 -14.87 -3.73
N HIS A 36 -15.13 -15.38 -3.58
CA HIS A 36 -16.34 -14.69 -4.04
C HIS A 36 -17.54 -15.03 -3.15
N LYS A 37 -18.18 -14.00 -2.55
CA LYS A 37 -19.38 -14.13 -1.70
C LYS A 37 -19.25 -15.28 -0.69
N GLY A 38 -18.22 -15.18 0.16
CA GLY A 38 -18.00 -16.13 1.26
C GLY A 38 -17.43 -17.49 0.87
N ARG A 39 -17.06 -17.72 -0.40
CA ARG A 39 -16.62 -19.03 -0.90
C ARG A 39 -15.23 -18.96 -1.50
N TYR A 40 -14.47 -20.03 -1.35
CA TYR A 40 -13.10 -20.12 -1.85
C TYR A 40 -12.97 -21.15 -2.97
N TYR A 41 -12.17 -20.82 -3.98
CA TYR A 41 -11.95 -21.66 -5.14
C TYR A 41 -10.47 -21.76 -5.46
N LYS A 42 -10.04 -22.93 -5.90
CA LYS A 42 -8.74 -23.14 -6.52
C LYS A 42 -8.90 -23.08 -8.04
N VAL A 43 -8.14 -22.20 -8.69
CA VAL A 43 -8.11 -22.08 -10.16
C VAL A 43 -6.69 -22.37 -10.64
N TRP A 44 -6.53 -23.41 -11.45
CA TRP A 44 -5.24 -23.72 -12.08
C TRP A 44 -4.92 -22.69 -13.16
N LEU A 45 -3.66 -22.29 -13.23
CA LEU A 45 -3.16 -21.33 -14.23
C LEU A 45 -2.59 -22.00 -15.48
N TYR A 46 -2.40 -23.33 -15.45
CA TYR A 46 -1.74 -24.07 -16.51
C TYR A 46 -2.61 -25.21 -17.01
N TYR A 47 -2.62 -25.42 -18.32
CA TYR A 47 -3.26 -26.55 -18.99
C TYR A 47 -2.37 -26.97 -20.16
N ASP A 48 -2.12 -28.28 -20.30
CA ASP A 48 -1.28 -28.84 -21.37
C ASP A 48 0.11 -28.19 -21.48
N GLY A 49 0.78 -28.02 -20.33
CA GLY A 49 2.14 -27.47 -20.26
C GLY A 49 2.29 -25.97 -20.50
N ARG A 50 1.20 -25.25 -20.84
CA ARG A 50 1.21 -23.80 -21.07
C ARG A 50 0.36 -23.05 -20.05
N LEU A 51 0.59 -21.75 -19.94
CA LEU A 51 -0.31 -20.85 -19.22
C LEU A 51 -1.66 -20.80 -19.92
N LEU A 52 -2.74 -20.67 -19.14
CA LEU A 52 -4.07 -20.39 -19.66
C LEU A 52 -4.10 -19.04 -20.38
N LYS A 53 -4.85 -18.99 -21.48
CA LYS A 53 -5.11 -17.77 -22.24
C LYS A 53 -6.08 -16.87 -21.45
N PRO A 54 -6.10 -15.55 -21.70
CA PRO A 54 -7.04 -14.63 -21.07
C PRO A 54 -8.50 -15.08 -21.18
N ARG A 55 -8.96 -15.48 -22.39
CA ARG A 55 -10.32 -15.99 -22.62
C ARG A 55 -10.64 -17.28 -21.84
N GLU A 56 -9.63 -18.10 -21.54
CA GLU A 56 -9.81 -19.30 -20.73
C GLU A 56 -9.96 -18.95 -19.25
N ILE A 57 -9.13 -18.02 -18.73
CA ILE A 57 -9.26 -17.48 -17.37
C ILE A 57 -10.62 -16.81 -17.17
N GLU A 58 -11.08 -16.03 -18.15
CA GLU A 58 -12.40 -15.41 -18.13
C GLU A 58 -13.53 -16.44 -17.92
N GLN A 59 -13.49 -17.59 -18.61
CA GLN A 59 -14.46 -18.67 -18.40
C GLN A 59 -14.38 -19.27 -16.99
N GLN A 60 -13.17 -19.43 -16.43
CA GLN A 60 -12.99 -19.89 -15.05
C GLN A 60 -13.63 -18.92 -14.05
N ILE A 61 -13.40 -17.62 -14.23
CA ILE A 61 -13.97 -16.57 -13.37
C ILE A 61 -15.49 -16.49 -13.54
N GLN A 62 -16.01 -16.57 -14.77
CA GLN A 62 -17.45 -16.57 -15.04
C GLN A 62 -18.14 -17.78 -14.39
N TRP A 63 -17.50 -18.95 -14.37
CA TRP A 63 -18.01 -20.12 -13.65
C TRP A 63 -18.16 -19.84 -12.15
N ILE A 64 -17.16 -19.19 -11.52
CA ILE A 64 -17.20 -18.80 -10.10
C ILE A 64 -18.32 -17.80 -9.83
N LEU A 65 -18.48 -16.79 -10.70
CA LEU A 65 -19.54 -15.78 -10.57
C LEU A 65 -20.94 -16.40 -10.72
N ASN A 66 -21.06 -17.47 -11.50
CA ASN A 66 -22.31 -18.19 -11.72
C ASN A 66 -22.62 -19.24 -10.63
N ASP A 67 -21.66 -19.58 -9.77
CA ASP A 67 -21.89 -20.50 -8.66
C ASP A 67 -22.86 -19.86 -7.65
N LYS A 68 -23.99 -20.55 -7.41
CA LYS A 68 -25.06 -20.15 -6.47
C LYS A 68 -25.09 -20.99 -5.20
N SER A 69 -24.10 -21.86 -4.99
CA SER A 69 -24.00 -22.63 -3.76
C SER A 69 -23.77 -21.72 -2.55
N GLU A 70 -24.29 -22.09 -1.39
CA GLU A 70 -24.03 -21.33 -0.17
C GLU A 70 -22.62 -21.62 0.40
N PRO A 71 -22.02 -20.69 1.15
CA PRO A 71 -20.81 -20.97 1.93
C PRO A 71 -21.08 -22.04 3.00
N GLN A 72 -20.07 -22.84 3.31
CA GLN A 72 -20.11 -23.78 4.43
C GLN A 72 -20.12 -23.02 5.77
N PRO A 73 -20.61 -23.61 6.88
CA PRO A 73 -20.57 -22.97 8.19
C PRO A 73 -19.16 -22.46 8.54
N GLY A 74 -19.06 -21.19 8.92
CA GLY A 74 -17.79 -20.51 9.20
C GLY A 74 -16.95 -20.09 7.98
N GLU A 75 -17.25 -20.57 6.77
CA GLU A 75 -16.45 -20.30 5.56
C GLU A 75 -16.47 -18.80 5.20
N GLU A 76 -17.65 -18.18 5.24
CA GLU A 76 -17.84 -16.81 4.73
C GLU A 76 -16.85 -15.80 5.31
N LYS A 77 -16.63 -15.91 6.63
CA LYS A 77 -15.81 -15.00 7.42
C LYS A 77 -14.44 -15.56 7.76
N LEU A 78 -14.07 -16.74 7.23
CA LEU A 78 -12.86 -17.47 7.60
C LEU A 78 -11.58 -16.60 7.60
N ALA A 79 -11.42 -15.73 6.60
CA ALA A 79 -10.22 -14.91 6.49
C ALA A 79 -10.11 -13.81 7.56
N ALA A 80 -11.14 -13.58 8.39
CA ALA A 80 -11.04 -12.72 9.57
C ALA A 80 -9.93 -13.17 10.53
N LEU A 81 -9.60 -14.46 10.55
CA LEU A 81 -8.45 -14.98 11.29
C LEU A 81 -7.13 -14.32 10.86
N THR A 82 -7.01 -13.92 9.58
CA THR A 82 -5.80 -13.23 9.08
C THR A 82 -5.78 -11.73 9.39
N ALA A 83 -6.91 -11.15 9.80
CA ALA A 83 -7.09 -9.73 10.09
C ALA A 83 -6.96 -9.37 11.57
N GLY A 84 -7.22 -10.32 12.46
CA GLY A 84 -7.11 -10.15 13.91
C GLY A 84 -5.70 -10.38 14.46
N ASP A 85 -5.63 -10.67 15.75
CA ASP A 85 -4.37 -10.91 16.46
C ASP A 85 -3.62 -12.15 15.95
N ARG A 86 -2.29 -12.03 15.89
CA ARG A 86 -1.40 -13.05 15.30
C ARG A 86 -1.39 -14.38 16.07
N VAL A 87 -1.37 -14.32 17.40
CA VAL A 87 -1.28 -15.52 18.26
C VAL A 87 -2.59 -16.34 18.26
N PRO A 88 -3.79 -15.74 18.40
CA PRO A 88 -5.05 -16.46 18.18
C PRO A 88 -5.11 -17.14 16.81
N TRP A 89 -4.67 -16.47 15.75
CA TRP A 89 -4.61 -17.08 14.42
C TRP A 89 -3.65 -18.27 14.38
N ALA A 90 -2.43 -18.13 14.90
CA ALA A 90 -1.46 -19.23 14.96
C ALA A 90 -2.04 -20.48 15.66
N LYS A 91 -2.70 -20.27 16.80
CA LYS A 91 -3.35 -21.35 17.56
C LYS A 91 -4.52 -21.97 16.80
N ALA A 92 -5.40 -21.17 16.22
CA ALA A 92 -6.53 -21.66 15.42
C ALA A 92 -6.05 -22.47 14.22
N ARG A 93 -5.02 -21.99 13.52
CA ARG A 93 -4.36 -22.69 12.41
C ARG A 93 -3.86 -24.07 12.82
N GLN A 94 -3.17 -24.17 13.96
CA GLN A 94 -2.66 -25.45 14.47
C GLN A 94 -3.78 -26.41 14.90
N THR A 95 -4.81 -25.90 15.56
CA THR A 95 -5.89 -26.74 16.12
C THR A 95 -6.86 -27.23 15.05
N TYR A 96 -7.30 -26.35 14.15
CA TYR A 96 -8.42 -26.62 13.25
C TYR A 96 -8.00 -26.85 11.79
N PHE A 97 -6.80 -26.42 11.39
CA PHE A 97 -6.36 -26.45 9.99
C PHE A 97 -5.11 -27.32 9.74
N ALA A 98 -4.66 -28.08 10.73
CA ALA A 98 -3.46 -28.92 10.60
C ALA A 98 -3.71 -30.28 9.90
N LYS A 99 -4.97 -30.72 9.77
CA LYS A 99 -5.34 -32.02 9.16
C LYS A 99 -6.65 -31.98 8.35
N GLY A 100 -6.93 -33.07 7.64
CA GLY A 100 -8.21 -33.27 6.95
C GLY A 100 -8.49 -32.28 5.82
N LYS A 101 -9.77 -32.01 5.56
CA LYS A 101 -10.22 -31.10 4.48
C LYS A 101 -9.74 -29.67 4.70
N ASN A 102 -9.79 -29.18 5.94
CA ASN A 102 -9.31 -27.84 6.31
C ASN A 102 -7.85 -27.62 5.92
N LYS A 103 -6.98 -28.60 6.18
CA LYS A 103 -5.57 -28.53 5.79
C LYS A 103 -5.39 -28.48 4.28
N GLN A 104 -6.12 -29.31 3.53
CA GLN A 104 -6.03 -29.32 2.07
C GLN A 104 -6.49 -27.99 1.46
N SER A 105 -7.57 -27.43 1.99
CA SER A 105 -8.11 -26.14 1.56
C SER A 105 -7.21 -24.97 1.96
N LEU A 106 -6.70 -24.95 3.20
CA LEU A 106 -5.74 -23.93 3.65
C LEU A 106 -4.44 -23.99 2.83
N ASP A 107 -3.90 -25.18 2.58
CA ASP A 107 -2.75 -25.37 1.70
C ASP A 107 -3.02 -24.82 0.29
N ALA A 108 -4.25 -24.94 -0.24
CA ALA A 108 -4.60 -24.36 -1.53
C ALA A 108 -4.51 -22.83 -1.52
N ILE A 109 -4.84 -22.16 -0.42
CA ILE A 109 -4.74 -20.70 -0.28
C ILE A 109 -3.28 -20.28 -0.03
N GLU A 110 -2.63 -20.87 0.97
CA GLU A 110 -1.26 -20.51 1.35
C GLU A 110 -0.27 -20.75 0.21
N LYS A 111 -0.43 -21.84 -0.54
CA LYS A 111 0.46 -22.17 -1.66
C LYS A 111 0.08 -21.46 -2.96
N ALA A 112 -1.05 -20.77 -3.07
CA ALA A 112 -1.45 -20.09 -4.30
C ALA A 112 -0.38 -19.08 -4.79
N ALA A 113 -0.37 -18.78 -6.09
CA ALA A 113 0.52 -17.75 -6.63
C ALA A 113 0.20 -16.37 -6.05
N PHE A 114 -1.09 -16.05 -5.97
CA PHE A 114 -1.65 -14.88 -5.30
C PHE A 114 -3.12 -15.15 -4.97
N PHE A 115 -3.72 -14.26 -4.21
CA PHE A 115 -5.12 -14.34 -3.84
C PHE A 115 -5.94 -13.36 -4.69
N VAL A 116 -7.12 -13.77 -5.15
CA VAL A 116 -8.03 -12.92 -5.92
C VAL A 116 -9.32 -12.75 -5.14
N THR A 117 -9.74 -11.51 -4.90
CA THR A 117 -11.06 -11.21 -4.35
C THR A 117 -11.96 -10.65 -5.45
N LEU A 118 -13.04 -11.37 -5.73
CA LEU A 118 -14.16 -10.89 -6.55
C LEU A 118 -15.18 -10.22 -5.61
N ASP A 119 -14.99 -8.92 -5.39
CA ASP A 119 -15.80 -8.10 -4.50
C ASP A 119 -17.13 -7.74 -5.18
N ASP A 120 -18.24 -7.93 -4.46
CA ASP A 120 -19.58 -7.71 -4.99
C ASP A 120 -20.07 -6.26 -4.85
N THR A 121 -19.24 -5.40 -4.24
CA THR A 121 -19.49 -3.96 -4.13
C THR A 121 -19.00 -3.19 -5.36
N VAL A 122 -19.48 -1.96 -5.51
CA VAL A 122 -19.04 -1.00 -6.53
C VAL A 122 -18.19 0.05 -5.84
N GLN A 123 -16.93 0.18 -6.25
CA GLN A 123 -15.97 1.13 -5.68
C GLN A 123 -15.23 1.88 -6.79
N GLY A 124 -14.47 2.91 -6.41
CA GLY A 124 -13.68 3.74 -7.33
C GLY A 124 -14.15 5.18 -7.41
N TYR A 125 -13.38 6.00 -8.12
CA TYR A 125 -13.70 7.41 -8.34
C TYR A 125 -15.08 7.60 -8.99
N ARG A 126 -15.85 8.54 -8.44
CA ARG A 126 -17.14 8.99 -8.96
C ARG A 126 -17.17 10.51 -9.05
N GLU A 127 -17.53 11.05 -10.22
CA GLU A 127 -17.53 12.50 -10.45
C GLU A 127 -18.55 13.24 -9.57
N GLU A 128 -19.68 12.60 -9.25
CA GLU A 128 -20.74 13.16 -8.42
C GLU A 128 -20.35 13.28 -6.93
N ASP A 129 -19.36 12.51 -6.48
CA ASP A 129 -18.89 12.49 -5.09
C ASP A 129 -17.41 12.09 -5.01
N PRO A 130 -16.50 12.94 -5.53
CA PRO A 130 -15.11 12.57 -5.79
C PRO A 130 -14.32 12.31 -4.52
N VAL A 131 -14.65 12.99 -3.43
CA VAL A 131 -13.95 12.84 -2.14
C VAL A 131 -14.36 11.53 -1.47
N LYS A 132 -15.64 11.34 -1.14
CA LYS A 132 -16.06 10.16 -0.37
C LYS A 132 -15.89 8.88 -1.18
N SER A 133 -16.03 8.93 -2.52
CA SER A 133 -15.81 7.76 -3.37
C SER A 133 -14.37 7.27 -3.33
N MET A 134 -13.39 8.19 -3.32
CA MET A 134 -11.97 7.85 -3.20
C MET A 134 -11.61 7.36 -1.79
N ASP A 135 -12.18 7.96 -0.75
CA ASP A 135 -11.91 7.54 0.64
C ASP A 135 -12.52 6.15 0.91
N ALA A 136 -13.74 5.89 0.42
CA ALA A 136 -14.37 4.57 0.47
C ALA A 136 -13.58 3.53 -0.32
N TYR A 137 -13.06 3.90 -1.49
CA TYR A 137 -12.24 3.01 -2.31
C TYR A 137 -10.91 2.66 -1.63
N ALA A 138 -10.23 3.66 -1.04
CA ALA A 138 -9.02 3.44 -0.26
C ALA A 138 -9.27 2.49 0.93
N LYS A 139 -10.35 2.71 1.70
CA LYS A 139 -10.75 1.82 2.79
C LYS A 139 -11.07 0.40 2.30
N ALA A 140 -11.79 0.27 1.19
CA ALA A 140 -12.15 -1.03 0.61
C ALA A 140 -10.93 -1.81 0.10
N LEU A 141 -9.89 -1.13 -0.39
CA LEU A 141 -8.62 -1.74 -0.78
C LEU A 141 -7.77 -2.12 0.44
N LEU A 142 -7.66 -1.24 1.46
CA LEU A 142 -6.80 -1.50 2.61
C LEU A 142 -7.38 -2.57 3.55
N HIS A 143 -8.68 -2.53 3.83
CA HIS A 143 -9.33 -3.38 4.85
C HIS A 143 -10.43 -4.30 4.30
N GLY A 144 -11.06 -3.95 3.17
CA GLY A 144 -12.23 -4.68 2.68
C GLY A 144 -13.33 -4.77 3.75
N LYS A 145 -13.90 -5.97 3.94
CA LYS A 145 -14.85 -6.30 5.00
C LYS A 145 -14.17 -6.89 6.24
N CYS A 146 -12.84 -6.88 6.29
CA CYS A 146 -11.98 -7.57 7.27
C CYS A 146 -12.04 -9.10 7.25
N TYR A 147 -12.73 -9.72 6.28
CA TYR A 147 -12.83 -11.17 6.16
C TYR A 147 -12.87 -11.68 4.70
N ASP A 148 -12.79 -10.77 3.73
CA ASP A 148 -12.84 -11.03 2.30
C ASP A 148 -11.49 -10.78 1.62
N ARG A 149 -10.42 -10.68 2.42
CA ARG A 149 -9.03 -10.60 1.99
C ARG A 149 -8.25 -11.65 2.77
N TRP A 150 -7.25 -12.26 2.15
CA TRP A 150 -6.29 -13.11 2.85
C TRP A 150 -5.06 -12.28 3.17
N PHE A 151 -5.05 -11.59 4.32
CA PHE A 151 -4.02 -10.58 4.65
C PHE A 151 -2.62 -11.16 4.80
N ASP A 152 -2.51 -12.47 5.00
CA ASP A 152 -1.23 -13.18 5.01
C ASP A 152 -0.66 -13.46 3.61
N LYS A 153 -1.45 -13.31 2.55
CA LYS A 153 -0.95 -13.50 1.18
C LYS A 153 -0.02 -12.34 0.82
N SER A 154 1.09 -12.65 0.15
CA SER A 154 2.00 -11.64 -0.42
C SER A 154 1.26 -10.46 -1.06
N PHE A 155 0.24 -10.76 -1.88
CA PHE A 155 -0.76 -9.78 -2.26
C PHE A 155 -2.13 -10.41 -2.59
N ASN A 156 -3.16 -9.58 -2.44
CA ASN A 156 -4.54 -9.81 -2.87
C ASN A 156 -4.83 -8.91 -4.08
N LEU A 157 -5.23 -9.49 -5.21
CA LEU A 157 -5.81 -8.77 -6.35
C LEU A 157 -7.31 -8.62 -6.11
N ILE A 158 -7.77 -7.39 -5.93
CA ILE A 158 -9.16 -7.07 -5.59
C ILE A 158 -9.83 -6.52 -6.83
N ILE A 159 -10.96 -7.11 -7.22
CA ILE A 159 -11.74 -6.72 -8.41
C ILE A 159 -13.17 -6.47 -7.96
N PHE A 160 -13.62 -5.22 -8.10
CA PHE A 160 -14.96 -4.77 -7.76
C PHE A 160 -15.94 -5.06 -8.89
N ARG A 161 -17.24 -5.08 -8.58
CA ARG A 161 -18.30 -5.43 -9.53
C ARG A 161 -18.33 -4.55 -10.80
N ASN A 162 -17.86 -3.31 -10.70
CA ASN A 162 -17.77 -2.36 -11.82
C ASN A 162 -16.42 -2.42 -12.57
N GLY A 163 -15.61 -3.46 -12.33
CA GLY A 163 -14.32 -3.65 -12.99
C GLY A 163 -13.18 -2.78 -12.44
N LYS A 164 -13.44 -1.92 -11.45
CA LYS A 164 -12.36 -1.23 -10.71
C LYS A 164 -11.57 -2.27 -9.92
N MET A 165 -10.27 -2.02 -9.74
CA MET A 165 -9.37 -3.02 -9.19
C MET A 165 -8.22 -2.38 -8.41
N GLY A 166 -7.58 -3.14 -7.53
CA GLY A 166 -6.39 -2.71 -6.82
C GLY A 166 -5.75 -3.85 -6.04
N LEU A 167 -4.72 -3.51 -5.27
CA LEU A 167 -3.93 -4.49 -4.53
C LEU A 167 -3.95 -4.20 -3.02
N ASN A 168 -3.99 -5.27 -2.23
CA ASN A 168 -3.60 -5.26 -0.81
C ASN A 168 -2.38 -6.16 -0.65
N THR A 169 -1.36 -5.71 0.07
CA THR A 169 -0.05 -6.39 0.12
C THR A 169 0.46 -6.58 1.53
N GLU A 170 0.87 -7.81 1.85
CA GLU A 170 1.60 -8.11 3.07
C GLU A 170 3.02 -7.52 2.95
N HIS A 171 3.46 -6.73 3.93
CA HIS A 171 4.61 -5.84 3.75
C HIS A 171 5.97 -6.47 4.15
N SER A 172 5.97 -7.65 4.78
CA SER A 172 7.20 -8.24 5.30
C SER A 172 8.14 -8.77 4.19
N TRP A 173 7.61 -9.14 3.02
CA TRP A 173 8.44 -9.68 1.92
C TRP A 173 9.02 -8.60 0.98
N ALA A 174 8.34 -7.46 0.78
CA ALA A 174 8.81 -6.38 -0.09
C ALA A 174 8.29 -4.97 0.27
N ASP A 175 8.86 -3.98 -0.40
CA ASP A 175 8.52 -2.56 -0.33
C ASP A 175 7.59 -2.13 -1.48
N ALA A 176 6.77 -1.10 -1.23
CA ALA A 176 5.70 -0.66 -2.15
C ALA A 176 6.13 -0.48 -3.61
N PRO A 177 7.32 0.06 -3.95
CA PRO A 177 7.67 0.25 -5.36
C PRO A 177 7.96 -1.05 -6.13
N ILE A 178 8.23 -2.16 -5.44
CA ILE A 178 8.29 -3.49 -6.08
C ILE A 178 6.91 -3.90 -6.58
N VAL A 179 5.86 -3.61 -5.80
CA VAL A 179 4.46 -3.85 -6.16
C VAL A 179 3.98 -2.84 -7.21
N GLY A 180 4.35 -1.56 -7.08
CA GLY A 180 4.04 -0.53 -8.07
C GLY A 180 4.54 -0.89 -9.46
N HIS A 181 5.75 -1.44 -9.55
CA HIS A 181 6.31 -1.95 -10.81
C HIS A 181 5.53 -3.14 -11.38
N LEU A 182 5.04 -4.07 -10.55
CA LEU A 182 4.13 -5.13 -11.02
C LEU A 182 2.87 -4.52 -11.62
N TRP A 183 2.24 -3.57 -10.91
CA TRP A 183 1.01 -2.94 -11.34
C TRP A 183 1.15 -2.22 -12.69
N GLU A 184 2.23 -1.45 -12.87
CA GLU A 184 2.51 -0.78 -14.14
C GLU A 184 2.65 -1.79 -15.30
N ASN A 185 3.39 -2.87 -15.09
CA ASN A 185 3.58 -3.89 -16.12
C ASN A 185 2.26 -4.61 -16.47
N VAL A 186 1.42 -4.89 -15.48
CA VAL A 186 0.09 -5.48 -15.69
C VAL A 186 -0.79 -4.53 -16.51
N MET A 187 -0.86 -3.25 -16.14
CA MET A 187 -1.64 -2.27 -16.87
C MET A 187 -1.18 -2.13 -18.33
N LEU A 188 0.13 -2.06 -18.57
CA LEU A 188 0.70 -2.04 -19.91
C LEU A 188 0.29 -3.27 -20.73
N SER A 189 0.50 -4.46 -20.18
CA SER A 189 0.20 -5.72 -20.88
C SER A 189 -1.29 -5.86 -21.17
N ASP A 190 -2.14 -5.57 -20.18
CA ASP A 190 -3.59 -5.73 -20.30
C ASP A 190 -4.20 -4.74 -21.31
N CYS A 191 -3.89 -3.46 -21.16
CA CYS A 191 -4.51 -2.40 -21.96
C CYS A 191 -3.91 -2.29 -23.37
N LEU A 192 -2.60 -2.51 -23.53
CA LEU A 192 -1.90 -2.22 -24.79
C LEU A 192 -1.56 -3.47 -25.61
N GLU A 193 -1.40 -4.64 -24.97
CA GLU A 193 -0.98 -5.87 -25.66
C GLU A 193 -2.13 -6.87 -25.81
N LEU A 194 -2.83 -7.19 -24.72
CA LEU A 194 -3.90 -8.19 -24.71
C LEU A 194 -5.20 -7.60 -25.25
N GLY A 195 -5.70 -6.55 -24.60
CA GLY A 195 -6.95 -5.87 -24.94
C GLY A 195 -8.19 -6.78 -24.93
N TYR A 196 -9.32 -6.17 -25.31
CA TYR A 196 -10.64 -6.78 -25.26
C TYR A 196 -11.37 -6.66 -26.60
N THR A 197 -12.36 -7.51 -26.83
CA THR A 197 -13.32 -7.37 -27.95
C THR A 197 -14.31 -6.24 -27.67
N GLU A 198 -15.07 -5.82 -28.68
CA GLU A 198 -16.04 -4.70 -28.55
C GLU A 198 -17.13 -4.96 -27.51
N ASP A 199 -17.49 -6.23 -27.29
CA ASP A 199 -18.45 -6.68 -26.27
C ASP A 199 -17.81 -6.88 -24.87
N GLY A 200 -16.53 -6.52 -24.71
CA GLY A 200 -15.84 -6.51 -23.42
C GLY A 200 -15.23 -7.86 -23.00
N HIS A 201 -15.20 -8.85 -23.89
CA HIS A 201 -14.58 -10.14 -23.62
C HIS A 201 -13.07 -10.15 -23.88
N CYS A 202 -12.35 -11.05 -23.23
CA CYS A 202 -10.94 -11.25 -23.54
C CYS A 202 -10.79 -11.77 -24.98
N LYS A 203 -9.82 -11.26 -25.73
CA LYS A 203 -9.55 -11.70 -27.10
C LYS A 203 -9.06 -13.16 -27.15
N GLY A 204 -9.30 -13.81 -28.29
CA GLY A 204 -8.88 -15.18 -28.59
C GLY A 204 -9.96 -16.23 -28.32
N GLU A 205 -9.64 -17.49 -28.64
CA GLU A 205 -10.56 -18.62 -28.48
C GLU A 205 -10.19 -19.46 -27.25
N ALA A 206 -11.22 -19.94 -26.55
CA ALA A 206 -11.06 -20.84 -25.42
C ALA A 206 -10.91 -22.29 -25.89
N THR A 207 -10.00 -23.03 -25.23
CA THR A 207 -9.88 -24.47 -25.44
C THR A 207 -10.99 -25.20 -24.68
N LEU A 208 -11.61 -26.19 -25.33
CA LEU A 208 -12.61 -27.05 -24.67
C LEU A 208 -11.94 -28.03 -23.69
N GLY A 209 -12.65 -28.41 -22.63
CA GLY A 209 -12.21 -29.46 -21.70
C GLY A 209 -11.16 -29.03 -20.67
N ILE A 210 -10.96 -27.72 -20.48
CA ILE A 210 -10.15 -27.21 -19.37
C ILE A 210 -10.83 -27.56 -18.04
N PRO A 211 -10.10 -28.12 -17.05
CA PRO A 211 -10.65 -28.42 -15.74
C PRO A 211 -11.29 -27.18 -15.10
N LEU A 212 -12.50 -27.35 -14.57
CA LEU A 212 -13.23 -26.28 -13.88
C LEU A 212 -12.56 -25.90 -12.55
N PRO A 213 -12.85 -24.70 -12.01
CA PRO A 213 -12.41 -24.32 -10.68
C PRO A 213 -12.90 -25.32 -9.63
N THR A 214 -12.06 -25.58 -8.62
CA THR A 214 -12.42 -26.47 -7.51
C THR A 214 -12.86 -25.64 -6.31
N LYS A 215 -14.14 -25.72 -5.91
CA LYS A 215 -14.61 -25.12 -4.65
C LYS A 215 -13.94 -25.82 -3.46
N LEU A 216 -13.28 -25.04 -2.61
CA LEU A 216 -12.61 -25.54 -1.41
C LEU A 216 -13.64 -26.07 -0.40
N GLN A 217 -13.25 -27.06 0.38
CA GLN A 217 -14.13 -27.76 1.30
C GLN A 217 -13.64 -27.59 2.74
N TRP A 218 -14.57 -27.37 3.67
CA TRP A 218 -14.23 -27.00 5.03
C TRP A 218 -15.05 -27.81 6.04
N GLU A 219 -14.43 -28.14 7.16
CA GLU A 219 -15.04 -28.76 8.33
C GLU A 219 -14.70 -27.86 9.52
N ILE A 220 -15.35 -26.70 9.60
CA ILE A 220 -15.08 -25.67 10.62
C ILE A 220 -16.05 -25.90 11.80
N PRO A 221 -15.57 -26.46 12.92
CA PRO A 221 -16.42 -26.70 14.08
C PRO A 221 -16.84 -25.38 14.75
N GLU A 222 -17.91 -25.40 15.54
CA GLU A 222 -18.47 -24.20 16.18
C GLU A 222 -17.43 -23.42 17.00
N GLU A 223 -16.53 -24.11 17.70
CA GLU A 223 -15.47 -23.48 18.50
C GLU A 223 -14.47 -22.70 17.61
N CYS A 224 -14.25 -23.13 16.37
CA CYS A 224 -13.44 -22.38 15.41
C CYS A 224 -14.21 -21.17 14.85
N GLN A 225 -15.53 -21.31 14.66
CA GLN A 225 -16.39 -20.21 14.22
C GLN A 225 -16.40 -19.07 15.25
N GLU A 226 -16.40 -19.38 16.55
CA GLU A 226 -16.26 -18.37 17.60
C GLU A 226 -14.92 -17.60 17.52
N VAL A 227 -13.81 -18.29 17.19
CA VAL A 227 -12.51 -17.63 17.04
C VAL A 227 -12.48 -16.73 15.80
N ILE A 228 -13.15 -17.15 14.72
CA ILE A 228 -13.34 -16.34 13.51
C ILE A 228 -14.10 -15.04 13.86
N GLU A 229 -15.24 -15.14 14.55
CA GLU A 229 -16.03 -13.95 14.94
C GLU A 229 -15.25 -13.05 15.91
N LYS A 230 -14.55 -13.60 16.91
CA LYS A 230 -13.70 -12.81 17.82
C LYS A 230 -12.60 -12.05 17.07
N SER A 231 -12.01 -12.67 16.05
CA SER A 231 -10.99 -12.01 15.22
C SER A 231 -11.60 -10.87 14.40
N LEU A 232 -12.83 -11.05 13.90
CA LEU A 232 -13.58 -10.01 13.20
C LEU A 232 -13.99 -8.86 14.12
N ASP A 233 -14.43 -9.16 15.35
CA ASP A 233 -14.79 -8.18 16.38
C ASP A 233 -13.61 -7.30 16.79
N ILE A 234 -12.37 -7.80 16.66
CA ILE A 234 -11.14 -7.01 16.83
C ILE A 234 -10.83 -6.20 15.56
N ALA A 235 -10.87 -6.85 14.39
CA ALA A 235 -10.42 -6.25 13.14
C ALA A 235 -11.33 -5.11 12.65
N ARG A 236 -12.66 -5.21 12.84
CA ARG A 236 -13.62 -4.19 12.38
C ARG A 236 -13.41 -2.84 13.06
N PRO A 237 -13.40 -2.73 14.40
CA PRO A 237 -13.15 -1.45 15.06
C PRO A 237 -11.83 -0.81 14.63
N LEU A 238 -10.77 -1.61 14.45
CA LEU A 238 -9.48 -1.10 13.96
C LEU A 238 -9.59 -0.53 12.55
N ALA A 239 -10.25 -1.23 11.63
CA ALA A 239 -10.45 -0.77 10.26
C ALA A 239 -11.40 0.42 10.15
N ASP A 240 -12.38 0.50 11.04
CA ASP A 240 -13.36 1.59 11.12
C ASP A 240 -12.79 2.85 11.77
N ASP A 241 -11.77 2.72 12.61
CA ASP A 241 -11.08 3.84 13.25
C ASP A 241 -10.09 4.56 12.31
N VAL A 242 -9.82 4.05 11.10
CA VAL A 242 -8.94 4.73 10.14
C VAL A 242 -9.71 5.77 9.33
N ASP A 243 -9.31 7.03 9.48
CA ASP A 243 -9.73 8.16 8.64
C ASP A 243 -8.87 8.19 7.38
N PHE A 244 -9.50 8.42 6.21
CA PHE A 244 -8.84 8.42 4.91
C PHE A 244 -9.12 9.72 4.19
N HIS A 245 -8.10 10.26 3.53
CA HIS A 245 -8.28 11.29 2.53
C HIS A 245 -7.37 11.06 1.32
N SER A 246 -7.96 10.55 0.24
CA SER A 246 -7.26 10.30 -1.04
C SER A 246 -7.73 11.29 -2.10
N PHE A 247 -6.78 11.96 -2.78
CA PHE A 247 -7.15 12.95 -3.79
C PHE A 247 -6.08 13.15 -4.87
N PRO A 248 -6.50 13.50 -6.10
CA PRO A 248 -5.62 14.07 -7.10
C PRO A 248 -5.32 15.54 -6.80
N PHE A 249 -4.08 15.93 -7.03
CA PHE A 249 -3.60 17.31 -7.10
C PHE A 249 -3.16 17.60 -8.54
N ASP A 250 -4.04 18.27 -9.27
CA ASP A 250 -3.96 18.56 -10.71
C ASP A 250 -3.54 20.01 -11.00
N THR A 251 -3.21 20.78 -9.95
CA THR A 251 -2.79 22.18 -10.11
C THR A 251 -1.41 22.29 -10.76
N PHE A 252 -0.51 21.35 -10.44
CA PHE A 252 0.79 21.14 -11.07
C PHE A 252 1.40 19.82 -10.60
N GLY A 253 2.43 19.34 -11.30
CA GLY A 253 3.22 18.17 -10.92
C GLY A 253 4.71 18.45 -11.03
N LYS A 254 5.48 17.44 -11.46
CA LYS A 254 6.96 17.53 -11.52
C LYS A 254 7.46 18.66 -12.44
N GLY A 255 6.67 19.11 -13.40
CA GLY A 255 7.06 20.11 -14.38
C GLY A 255 7.36 21.46 -13.76
N LEU A 256 6.41 22.03 -13.02
CA LEU A 256 6.62 23.30 -12.33
C LEU A 256 7.60 23.17 -11.16
N MET A 257 7.61 22.04 -10.44
CA MET A 257 8.58 21.81 -9.36
C MET A 257 10.02 21.86 -9.89
N LYS A 258 10.30 21.22 -11.03
CA LYS A 258 11.63 21.25 -11.65
C LYS A 258 12.05 22.64 -12.11
N LYS A 259 11.11 23.49 -12.56
CA LYS A 259 11.41 24.90 -12.93
C LYS A 259 11.86 25.73 -11.73
N THR A 260 11.49 25.34 -10.51
CA THR A 260 12.09 25.95 -9.31
C THR A 260 13.56 25.58 -9.13
N LYS A 261 14.10 24.55 -9.82
CA LYS A 261 15.41 23.88 -9.61
C LYS A 261 15.50 23.08 -8.30
N THR A 262 14.44 22.36 -7.95
CA THR A 262 14.35 21.50 -6.76
C THR A 262 13.90 20.10 -7.18
N SER A 263 14.33 19.05 -6.45
CA SER A 263 13.77 17.70 -6.66
C SER A 263 12.27 17.73 -6.37
N PRO A 264 11.42 17.15 -7.23
CA PRO A 264 9.99 17.04 -6.96
C PRO A 264 9.68 16.38 -5.62
N ASP A 265 10.46 15.37 -5.23
CA ASP A 265 10.30 14.66 -3.96
C ASP A 265 10.62 15.57 -2.75
N ALA A 266 11.77 16.25 -2.78
CA ALA A 266 12.12 17.23 -1.75
C ALA A 266 11.09 18.39 -1.66
N PHE A 267 10.50 18.79 -2.79
CA PHE A 267 9.44 19.80 -2.81
C PHE A 267 8.21 19.31 -2.03
N VAL A 268 7.76 18.08 -2.30
CA VAL A 268 6.60 17.48 -1.62
C VAL A 268 6.89 17.26 -0.14
N GLN A 269 8.08 16.76 0.22
CA GLN A 269 8.48 16.55 1.62
C GLN A 269 8.49 17.86 2.42
N LEU A 270 8.98 18.97 1.84
CA LEU A 270 8.91 20.28 2.49
C LEU A 270 7.50 20.86 2.56
N ALA A 271 6.65 20.57 1.57
CA ALA A 271 5.23 20.92 1.63
C ALA A 271 4.51 20.15 2.75
N LEU A 272 4.86 18.87 2.97
CA LEU A 272 4.35 18.06 4.08
C LEU A 272 4.79 18.63 5.44
N GLN A 273 6.04 19.09 5.58
CA GLN A 273 6.50 19.75 6.80
C GLN A 273 5.71 21.04 7.09
N LEU A 274 5.48 21.87 6.07
CA LEU A 274 4.71 23.10 6.20
C LEU A 274 3.24 22.81 6.53
N ALA A 275 2.63 21.84 5.84
CA ALA A 275 1.25 21.41 6.08
C ALA A 275 1.05 20.89 7.51
N HIS A 276 1.97 20.04 7.98
CA HIS A 276 1.92 19.52 9.35
C HIS A 276 2.04 20.63 10.40
N TYR A 277 2.96 21.57 10.21
CA TYR A 277 3.12 22.68 11.15
C TYR A 277 1.87 23.57 11.21
N ARG A 278 1.23 23.84 10.06
CA ARG A 278 -0.06 24.56 10.00
C ARG A 278 -1.20 23.80 10.66
N ASP A 279 -1.19 22.48 10.54
CA ASP A 279 -2.24 21.61 11.06
C ASP A 279 -2.14 21.43 12.59
N MET A 280 -0.92 21.21 13.09
CA MET A 280 -0.66 20.78 14.47
C MET A 280 -0.02 21.87 15.35
N GLY A 281 0.46 22.97 14.76
CA GLY A 281 1.18 24.04 15.45
C GLY A 281 2.55 23.65 16.01
N LYS A 282 3.03 22.44 15.72
CA LYS A 282 4.28 21.86 16.24
C LYS A 282 5.01 21.04 15.18
N PHE A 283 6.32 20.95 15.32
CA PHE A 283 7.15 20.02 14.56
C PHE A 283 7.06 18.61 15.15
N CYS A 284 7.24 17.60 14.32
CA CYS A 284 7.26 16.21 14.75
C CYS A 284 8.36 15.42 14.01
N LEU A 285 8.72 14.24 14.53
CA LEU A 285 9.54 13.31 13.77
C LEU A 285 8.81 12.86 12.51
N THR A 286 9.49 13.04 11.38
CA THR A 286 8.96 12.63 10.07
C THR A 286 9.83 11.53 9.48
N TYR A 287 9.20 10.39 9.20
CA TYR A 287 9.78 9.27 8.50
C TYR A 287 9.50 9.39 7.01
N GLU A 288 10.52 9.21 6.19
CA GLU A 288 10.38 8.94 4.76
C GLU A 288 11.15 7.67 4.40
N ALA A 289 10.52 6.77 3.66
CA ALA A 289 11.16 5.56 3.17
C ALA A 289 12.16 5.87 2.05
N SER A 290 13.42 5.45 2.21
CA SER A 290 14.44 5.46 1.15
C SER A 290 14.93 4.06 0.87
N MET A 291 14.98 3.65 -0.40
CA MET A 291 15.44 2.30 -0.76
C MET A 291 16.96 2.16 -0.64
N THR A 292 17.40 1.05 -0.05
CA THR A 292 18.82 0.66 0.01
C THR A 292 19.17 -0.46 -0.97
N ARG A 293 18.42 -0.57 -2.06
CA ARG A 293 18.58 -1.62 -3.08
C ARG A 293 19.89 -1.53 -3.88
N LEU A 294 20.78 -0.58 -3.58
CA LEU A 294 22.18 -0.62 -4.03
C LEU A 294 22.96 -1.77 -3.38
N PHE A 295 22.51 -2.24 -2.21
CA PHE A 295 23.11 -3.36 -1.47
C PHE A 295 22.35 -4.66 -1.71
N ARG A 296 23.06 -5.80 -1.57
CA ARG A 296 22.45 -7.13 -1.59
C ARG A 296 21.39 -7.22 -0.51
N GLU A 297 20.19 -7.69 -0.89
CA GLU A 297 19.02 -7.81 0.00
C GLU A 297 18.59 -6.50 0.69
N GLY A 298 19.06 -5.35 0.18
CA GLY A 298 18.65 -4.04 0.66
C GLY A 298 17.14 -3.81 0.53
N ARG A 299 16.53 -3.34 1.62
CA ARG A 299 15.14 -2.91 1.73
C ARG A 299 15.11 -1.38 1.82
N THR A 300 15.04 -0.86 3.04
CA THR A 300 14.82 0.56 3.33
C THR A 300 15.78 1.11 4.38
N GLU A 301 16.09 2.39 4.29
CA GLU A 301 16.57 3.26 5.38
C GLU A 301 15.56 4.41 5.57
N THR A 302 15.64 5.10 6.71
CA THR A 302 14.83 6.28 7.04
C THR A 302 15.51 7.56 6.59
N VAL A 303 14.77 8.43 5.90
CA VAL A 303 15.10 9.85 5.75
C VAL A 303 14.29 10.64 6.79
N ARG A 304 14.98 11.42 7.62
CA ARG A 304 14.34 12.26 8.64
C ARG A 304 14.03 13.64 8.06
N SER A 305 12.85 13.82 7.49
CA SER A 305 12.48 15.06 6.77
C SER A 305 12.33 16.30 7.67
N CYS A 306 12.11 16.10 8.97
CA CYS A 306 12.10 17.16 9.97
C CYS A 306 13.54 17.47 10.42
N THR A 307 14.09 18.57 9.89
CA THR A 307 15.48 19.01 10.10
C THR A 307 15.49 20.46 10.55
N VAL A 308 16.60 20.93 11.09
CA VAL A 308 16.76 22.36 11.44
C VAL A 308 16.49 23.26 10.22
N GLN A 309 16.90 22.83 9.03
CA GLN A 309 16.70 23.58 7.79
C GLN A 309 15.23 23.60 7.38
N SER A 310 14.53 22.47 7.44
CA SER A 310 13.08 22.45 7.14
C SER A 310 12.28 23.23 8.17
N CYS A 311 12.61 23.16 9.46
CA CYS A 311 11.98 23.96 10.51
C CYS A 311 12.16 25.47 10.28
N LYS A 312 13.38 25.92 9.97
CA LYS A 312 13.65 27.34 9.66
C LYS A 312 12.88 27.82 8.44
N PHE A 313 12.80 26.98 7.40
CA PHE A 313 11.99 27.28 6.22
C PHE A 313 10.49 27.39 6.56
N VAL A 314 9.95 26.46 7.32
CA VAL A 314 8.54 26.47 7.73
C VAL A 314 8.21 27.69 8.59
N GLN A 315 9.05 28.01 9.58
CA GLN A 315 8.89 29.21 10.40
C GLN A 315 8.92 30.49 9.56
N ALA A 316 9.83 30.59 8.60
CA ALA A 316 9.91 31.72 7.68
C ALA A 316 8.67 31.81 6.76
N MET A 317 8.09 30.68 6.36
CA MET A 317 6.85 30.68 5.58
C MET A 317 5.69 31.29 6.36
N GLU A 318 5.56 30.95 7.64
CA GLU A 318 4.49 31.41 8.52
C GLU A 318 4.70 32.82 9.11
N ASP A 319 5.91 33.40 9.00
CA ASP A 319 6.16 34.78 9.40
C ASP A 319 5.68 35.78 8.33
N PRO A 320 4.68 36.64 8.63
CA PRO A 320 4.19 37.63 7.67
C PRO A 320 5.19 38.76 7.41
N ASN A 321 6.16 38.98 8.31
CA ASN A 321 7.17 40.05 8.17
C ASN A 321 8.41 39.60 7.41
N GLU A 322 8.54 38.30 7.12
CA GLU A 322 9.70 37.74 6.45
C GLU A 322 9.63 37.99 4.94
N ILE A 323 10.75 38.44 4.37
CA ILE A 323 10.81 38.81 2.94
C ILE A 323 10.77 37.57 2.03
N PRO A 324 10.08 37.62 0.87
CA PRO A 324 9.96 36.48 -0.05
C PRO A 324 11.31 35.88 -0.49
N GLU A 325 12.34 36.71 -0.64
CA GLU A 325 13.68 36.24 -0.98
C GLU A 325 14.30 35.35 0.09
N LYS A 326 14.14 35.71 1.37
CA LYS A 326 14.63 34.89 2.49
C LYS A 326 13.85 33.58 2.59
N LYS A 327 12.53 33.59 2.41
CA LYS A 327 11.70 32.37 2.33
C LYS A 327 12.21 31.43 1.23
N ARG A 328 12.47 31.96 0.03
CA ARG A 328 13.05 31.18 -1.09
C ARG A 328 14.42 30.59 -0.77
N ASN A 329 15.32 31.37 -0.19
CA ASN A 329 16.67 30.91 0.15
C ASN A 329 16.63 29.79 1.20
N LEU A 330 15.75 29.91 2.19
CA LEU A 330 15.55 28.88 3.21
C LEU A 330 14.93 27.61 2.62
N PHE A 331 13.94 27.74 1.73
CA PHE A 331 13.39 26.60 0.99
C PHE A 331 14.47 25.87 0.20
N LYS A 332 15.34 26.61 -0.50
CA LYS A 332 16.46 26.03 -1.26
C LYS A 332 17.46 25.30 -0.38
N ALA A 333 17.81 25.87 0.77
CA ALA A 333 18.70 25.23 1.73
C ALA A 333 18.07 23.95 2.30
N ALA A 334 16.79 23.98 2.66
CA ALA A 334 16.07 22.82 3.16
C ALA A 334 15.96 21.70 2.12
N ALA A 335 15.67 22.05 0.87
CA ALA A 335 15.57 21.09 -0.23
C ALA A 335 16.92 20.43 -0.56
N ALA A 336 18.00 21.21 -0.57
CA ALA A 336 19.34 20.69 -0.78
C ALA A 336 19.77 19.76 0.36
N ASN A 337 19.41 20.09 1.62
CA ASN A 337 19.67 19.24 2.77
C ASN A 337 18.88 17.92 2.69
N HIS A 338 17.59 17.97 2.37
CA HIS A 338 16.75 16.78 2.18
C HIS A 338 17.32 15.85 1.11
N GLN A 339 17.73 16.36 -0.06
CA GLN A 339 18.40 15.55 -1.09
C GLN A 339 19.73 14.95 -0.63
N CYS A 340 20.46 15.65 0.23
CA CYS A 340 21.69 15.10 0.82
C CYS A 340 21.36 13.90 1.71
N LEU A 341 20.39 14.05 2.61
CA LEU A 341 19.93 12.98 3.51
C LEU A 341 19.40 11.78 2.72
N TYR A 342 18.61 12.02 1.67
CA TYR A 342 18.10 10.94 0.82
C TYR A 342 19.21 10.14 0.16
N ARG A 343 20.25 10.82 -0.37
CA ARG A 343 21.43 10.14 -0.93
C ARG A 343 22.18 9.35 0.13
N GLN A 344 22.39 9.93 1.31
CA GLN A 344 23.04 9.23 2.43
C GLN A 344 22.27 7.97 2.82
N ALA A 345 20.96 8.06 2.98
CA ALA A 345 20.09 6.92 3.31
C ALA A 345 20.18 5.82 2.23
N MET A 346 20.01 6.19 0.96
CA MET A 346 20.08 5.26 -0.18
C MET A 346 21.44 4.54 -0.28
N THR A 347 22.53 5.21 0.08
CA THR A 347 23.88 4.64 0.12
C THR A 347 24.26 4.02 1.47
N GLY A 348 23.29 3.75 2.35
CA GLY A 348 23.53 3.04 3.61
C GLY A 348 24.26 3.85 4.68
N ALA A 349 24.31 5.18 4.53
CA ALA A 349 24.88 6.12 5.49
C ALA A 349 23.80 6.81 6.37
N GLY A 350 22.57 6.29 6.36
CA GLY A 350 21.54 6.66 7.33
C GLY A 350 21.84 6.06 8.71
N ILE A 351 21.10 6.53 9.72
CA ILE A 351 21.38 6.19 11.12
C ILE A 351 20.31 5.32 11.77
N ASP A 352 19.08 5.33 11.26
CA ASP A 352 17.94 4.68 11.93
C ASP A 352 18.07 3.16 11.97
N ARG A 353 18.42 2.50 10.85
CA ARG A 353 18.66 1.04 10.87
C ARG A 353 19.91 0.67 11.69
N HIS A 354 20.91 1.55 11.75
CA HIS A 354 22.09 1.34 12.60
C HIS A 354 21.71 1.40 14.09
N LEU A 355 20.96 2.42 14.54
CA LEU A 355 20.48 2.52 15.92
C LEU A 355 19.58 1.34 16.30
N PHE A 356 18.71 0.89 15.39
CA PHE A 356 17.91 -0.31 15.60
C PHE A 356 18.77 -1.57 15.77
N CYS A 357 19.84 -1.73 14.97
CA CYS A 357 20.79 -2.82 15.15
C CYS A 357 21.46 -2.78 16.53
N LEU A 358 21.92 -1.61 16.98
CA LEU A 358 22.50 -1.45 18.32
C LEU A 358 21.51 -1.82 19.43
N TYR A 359 20.23 -1.48 19.27
CA TYR A 359 19.17 -1.88 20.20
C TYR A 359 18.95 -3.39 20.23
N VAL A 360 18.87 -4.06 19.06
CA VAL A 360 18.74 -5.51 18.98
C VAL A 360 19.94 -6.20 19.66
N VAL A 361 21.15 -5.73 19.41
CA VAL A 361 22.37 -6.22 20.07
C VAL A 361 22.34 -5.97 21.58
N SER A 362 21.89 -4.80 22.03
CA SER A 362 21.80 -4.50 23.47
C SER A 362 20.81 -5.42 24.17
N LYS A 363 19.67 -5.75 23.53
CA LYS A 363 18.72 -6.73 24.05
C LYS A 363 19.31 -8.13 24.13
N TYR A 364 20.04 -8.56 23.10
CA TYR A 364 20.72 -9.86 23.10
C TYR A 364 21.76 -9.97 24.21
N LEU A 365 22.53 -8.90 24.44
CA LEU A 365 23.56 -8.84 25.47
C LEU A 365 23.02 -8.48 26.87
N ALA A 366 21.70 -8.27 27.01
CA ALA A 366 21.06 -7.79 28.23
C ALA A 366 21.69 -6.48 28.78
N VAL A 367 22.13 -5.59 27.90
CA VAL A 367 22.67 -4.27 28.23
C VAL A 367 21.58 -3.21 28.09
N GLU A 368 21.35 -2.47 29.17
CA GLU A 368 20.48 -1.31 29.15
C GLU A 368 21.20 -0.08 28.60
N SER A 369 20.54 0.64 27.70
CA SER A 369 21.02 1.92 27.18
C SER A 369 19.90 2.95 27.31
N PRO A 370 20.02 3.92 28.23
CA PRO A 370 19.07 5.01 28.36
C PRO A 370 18.88 5.77 27.04
N PHE A 371 19.98 5.99 26.30
CA PHE A 371 19.95 6.64 24.99
C PHE A 371 19.11 5.88 23.96
N LEU A 372 19.34 4.57 23.80
CA LEU A 372 18.56 3.78 22.82
C LEU A 372 17.08 3.68 23.23
N LYS A 373 16.80 3.61 24.54
CA LYS A 373 15.43 3.64 25.06
C LYS A 373 14.72 4.95 24.73
N GLU A 374 15.40 6.08 24.88
CA GLU A 374 14.86 7.41 24.58
C GLU A 374 14.61 7.57 23.07
N VAL A 375 15.65 7.38 22.24
CA VAL A 375 15.57 7.65 20.80
C VAL A 375 14.56 6.76 20.08
N LEU A 376 14.36 5.52 20.54
CA LEU A 376 13.39 4.58 19.95
C LEU A 376 11.97 4.72 20.52
N ALA A 377 11.78 5.44 21.62
CA ALA A 377 10.45 5.71 22.17
C ALA A 377 9.74 6.88 21.46
N GLU A 378 10.48 7.74 20.76
CA GLU A 378 9.92 8.88 20.04
C GLU A 378 9.10 8.42 18.83
N PRO A 379 7.79 8.76 18.76
CA PRO A 379 6.91 8.26 17.72
C PRO A 379 7.07 9.04 16.40
N TRP A 380 6.97 8.32 15.28
CA TRP A 380 6.91 8.89 13.94
C TRP A 380 5.49 9.39 13.63
N ARG A 381 5.16 10.59 14.11
CA ARG A 381 3.82 11.19 13.90
C ARG A 381 3.54 11.58 12.46
N LEU A 382 4.55 11.63 11.60
CA LEU A 382 4.36 11.75 10.15
C LEU A 382 5.17 10.66 9.46
N SER A 383 4.50 9.63 8.95
CA SER A 383 5.12 8.54 8.20
C SER A 383 4.79 8.68 6.72
N THR A 384 5.82 8.75 5.88
CA THR A 384 5.68 9.10 4.47
C THR A 384 6.39 8.12 3.55
N SER A 385 5.86 7.97 2.34
CA SER A 385 6.52 7.20 1.29
C SER A 385 6.15 7.72 -0.10
N GLN A 386 7.12 7.71 -1.00
CA GLN A 386 6.89 7.90 -2.42
C GLN A 386 6.85 6.55 -3.15
N THR A 387 5.87 6.34 -4.02
CA THR A 387 5.83 5.20 -4.96
C THR A 387 5.93 5.73 -6.39
N PRO A 388 7.13 5.77 -7.00
CA PRO A 388 7.30 6.38 -8.32
C PRO A 388 6.70 5.52 -9.43
N GLN A 389 6.05 6.17 -10.40
CA GLN A 389 5.64 5.58 -11.68
C GLN A 389 6.69 5.86 -12.75
N GLN A 390 7.16 4.85 -13.49
CA GLN A 390 8.33 5.00 -14.37
C GLN A 390 8.16 4.43 -15.79
N HIS A 391 7.30 3.44 -15.99
CA HIS A 391 7.28 2.64 -17.21
C HIS A 391 6.22 3.07 -18.22
N ILE A 392 5.15 3.72 -17.76
CA ILE A 392 4.05 4.15 -18.63
C ILE A 392 4.32 5.57 -19.14
N ASP A 393 4.39 5.72 -20.47
CA ASP A 393 4.37 7.01 -21.15
C ASP A 393 2.92 7.54 -21.12
N LEU A 394 2.60 8.31 -20.07
CA LEU A 394 1.27 8.84 -19.83
C LEU A 394 0.85 9.92 -20.84
N ASP A 395 1.80 10.55 -21.52
CA ASP A 395 1.47 11.49 -22.60
C ASP A 395 0.87 10.76 -23.80
N LYS A 396 1.31 9.52 -24.06
CA LYS A 396 0.75 8.65 -25.11
C LYS A 396 -0.44 7.82 -24.65
N ASN A 397 -0.54 7.55 -23.35
CA ASN A 397 -1.56 6.68 -22.76
C ASN A 397 -2.31 7.40 -21.63
N PRO A 398 -3.01 8.50 -21.93
CA PRO A 398 -3.84 9.17 -20.95
C PRO A 398 -4.95 8.22 -20.47
N GLY A 399 -5.20 8.17 -19.17
CA GLY A 399 -6.15 7.22 -18.55
C GLY A 399 -5.51 5.99 -17.89
N MET A 400 -4.19 5.81 -18.04
CA MET A 400 -3.42 4.77 -17.32
C MET A 400 -2.71 5.33 -16.07
N GLU A 401 -3.17 6.47 -15.56
CA GLU A 401 -2.64 7.05 -14.33
C GLU A 401 -2.97 6.17 -13.12
N SER A 402 -1.98 5.98 -12.25
CA SER A 402 -2.21 5.31 -10.97
C SER A 402 -2.54 6.34 -9.88
N SER A 403 -3.57 6.06 -9.08
CA SER A 403 -3.83 6.77 -7.82
C SER A 403 -2.79 6.46 -6.73
N GLY A 404 -1.87 5.52 -6.99
CA GLY A 404 -0.91 5.04 -6.02
C GLY A 404 -1.54 4.11 -4.98
N GLY A 405 -0.79 3.84 -3.91
CA GLY A 405 -1.25 3.07 -2.76
C GLY A 405 -1.07 3.85 -1.46
N GLY A 406 -1.65 3.35 -0.38
CA GLY A 406 -1.61 3.98 0.94
C GLY A 406 -1.43 2.97 2.07
N PHE A 407 -1.18 3.48 3.27
CA PHE A 407 -1.00 2.72 4.50
C PHE A 407 -1.55 3.55 5.67
N GLY A 408 -1.96 2.88 6.75
CA GLY A 408 -2.43 3.53 7.98
C GLY A 408 -1.31 4.27 8.75
N PRO A 409 -1.64 5.15 9.70
CA PRO A 409 -0.63 5.84 10.50
C PRO A 409 0.15 4.86 11.40
N VAL A 410 1.43 5.18 11.68
CA VAL A 410 2.30 4.37 12.55
C VAL A 410 2.28 4.81 14.02
N ALA A 411 1.60 5.93 14.30
CA ALA A 411 1.33 6.45 15.64
C ALA A 411 -0.15 6.81 15.72
N ASP A 412 -0.78 6.57 16.87
CA ASP A 412 -2.21 6.84 17.06
C ASP A 412 -2.55 8.33 16.92
N ASP A 413 -1.60 9.20 17.26
CA ASP A 413 -1.69 10.66 17.17
C ASP A 413 -0.93 11.24 15.96
N GLY A 414 -0.84 10.45 14.87
CA GLY A 414 -0.08 10.80 13.68
C GLY A 414 -0.80 10.54 12.35
N TYR A 415 -0.07 10.80 11.27
CA TYR A 415 -0.50 10.66 9.89
C TYR A 415 0.36 9.65 9.13
N GLY A 416 -0.28 8.83 8.29
CA GLY A 416 0.35 8.11 7.19
C GLY A 416 0.10 8.85 5.88
N VAL A 417 1.14 9.14 5.10
CA VAL A 417 1.04 9.89 3.85
C VAL A 417 1.84 9.22 2.73
N SER A 418 1.13 8.69 1.74
CA SER A 418 1.75 8.19 0.51
C SER A 418 1.46 9.13 -0.65
N TYR A 419 2.40 9.25 -1.57
CA TYR A 419 2.20 10.03 -2.78
C TYR A 419 2.90 9.43 -3.99
N ILE A 420 2.31 9.71 -5.15
CA ILE A 420 2.86 9.36 -6.46
C ILE A 420 2.89 10.62 -7.33
N ILE A 421 4.07 10.95 -7.84
CA ILE A 421 4.25 12.06 -8.77
C ILE A 421 4.05 11.52 -10.19
N VAL A 422 2.79 11.52 -10.62
CA VAL A 422 2.34 10.87 -11.85
C VAL A 422 2.95 11.53 -13.08
N GLY A 423 2.92 12.87 -13.16
CA GLY A 423 3.32 13.56 -14.38
C GLY A 423 3.70 15.01 -14.19
N GLU A 424 3.72 15.75 -15.29
CA GLU A 424 4.06 17.18 -15.30
C GLU A 424 3.05 18.03 -14.54
N ASN A 425 1.78 17.60 -14.49
CA ASN A 425 0.65 18.34 -13.93
C ASN A 425 -0.16 17.59 -12.86
N LEU A 426 0.23 16.37 -12.49
CA LEU A 426 -0.56 15.52 -11.58
C LEU A 426 0.30 14.85 -10.50
N ILE A 427 -0.20 14.90 -9.28
CA ILE A 427 0.28 14.13 -8.12
C ILE A 427 -0.96 13.51 -7.47
N ASN A 428 -0.90 12.24 -7.07
CA ASN A 428 -1.94 11.65 -6.22
C ASN A 428 -1.41 11.50 -4.80
N PHE A 429 -2.25 11.84 -3.82
CA PHE A 429 -1.97 11.71 -2.40
C PHE A 429 -2.96 10.75 -1.75
N HIS A 430 -2.45 9.98 -0.80
CA HIS A 430 -3.23 9.18 0.12
C HIS A 430 -2.80 9.52 1.54
N ILE A 431 -3.71 10.11 2.32
CA ILE A 431 -3.50 10.47 3.72
C ILE A 431 -4.39 9.57 4.57
N SER A 432 -3.86 9.14 5.71
CA SER A 432 -4.65 8.45 6.74
C SER A 432 -4.29 8.92 8.14
N SER A 433 -5.26 8.90 9.04
CA SER A 433 -5.12 9.16 10.47
C SER A 433 -6.12 8.28 11.23
N LYS A 434 -6.26 8.47 12.55
CA LYS A 434 -7.29 7.77 13.34
C LYS A 434 -8.43 8.69 13.74
N PHE A 435 -9.68 8.24 13.63
CA PHE A 435 -10.85 8.97 14.12
C PHE A 435 -10.82 9.13 15.64
N SER A 436 -10.27 8.15 16.35
CA SER A 436 -10.07 8.18 17.81
C SER A 436 -9.14 9.29 18.29
N CYS A 437 -8.26 9.82 17.43
CA CYS A 437 -7.41 10.96 17.75
C CYS A 437 -8.04 12.28 17.30
N THR A 438 -8.53 13.06 18.27
CA THR A 438 -9.16 14.37 18.01
C THR A 438 -8.19 15.45 17.51
N GLU A 439 -6.88 15.28 17.70
CA GLU A 439 -5.87 16.20 17.14
C GLU A 439 -5.69 16.00 15.64
N THR A 440 -5.88 14.78 15.12
CA THR A 440 -5.65 14.46 13.70
C THR A 440 -6.92 14.54 12.86
N ASN A 441 -6.80 14.94 11.60
CA ASN A 441 -7.89 14.93 10.62
C ASN A 441 -7.33 14.88 9.19
N SER A 442 -7.56 13.77 8.46
CA SER A 442 -6.95 13.53 7.15
C SER A 442 -7.37 14.57 6.11
N HIS A 443 -8.62 15.02 6.14
CA HIS A 443 -9.15 16.04 5.24
C HIS A 443 -8.55 17.43 5.50
N ARG A 444 -8.46 17.85 6.77
CA ARG A 444 -7.87 19.12 7.18
C ARG A 444 -6.38 19.16 6.81
N PHE A 445 -5.66 18.08 7.10
CA PHE A 445 -4.26 17.94 6.71
C PHE A 445 -4.08 18.01 5.19
N GLY A 446 -4.93 17.32 4.41
CA GLY A 446 -4.90 17.39 2.95
C GLY A 446 -5.19 18.78 2.39
N LYS A 447 -6.10 19.54 3.00
CA LYS A 447 -6.32 20.95 2.64
C LYS A 447 -5.07 21.79 2.90
N ASN A 448 -4.44 21.62 4.06
CA ASN A 448 -3.20 22.31 4.41
C ASN A 448 -2.06 21.93 3.46
N LEU A 449 -1.99 20.68 3.01
CA LEU A 449 -1.01 20.20 2.03
C LEU A 449 -1.22 20.82 0.65
N LYS A 450 -2.46 20.85 0.14
CA LYS A 450 -2.78 21.53 -1.12
C LYS A 450 -2.35 23.00 -1.08
N GLN A 451 -2.65 23.69 0.03
CA GLN A 451 -2.26 25.08 0.21
C GLN A 451 -0.74 25.24 0.30
N ALA A 452 -0.04 24.38 1.07
CA ALA A 452 1.40 24.41 1.20
C ALA A 452 2.12 24.23 -0.14
N LEU A 453 1.66 23.29 -0.99
CA LEU A 453 2.19 23.10 -2.33
C LEU A 453 2.09 24.38 -3.17
N CYS A 454 0.91 25.02 -3.19
CA CYS A 454 0.68 26.25 -3.91
C CYS A 454 1.49 27.44 -3.37
N ASP A 455 1.56 27.59 -2.05
CA ASP A 455 2.30 28.69 -1.41
C ASP A 455 3.80 28.61 -1.70
N ILE A 456 4.38 27.40 -1.65
CA ILE A 456 5.78 27.17 -2.00
C ILE A 456 6.02 27.53 -3.47
N LEU A 457 5.12 27.13 -4.37
CA LEU A 457 5.27 27.46 -5.80
C LEU A 457 5.19 28.98 -6.03
N ASN A 458 4.28 29.66 -5.34
CA ASN A 458 4.08 31.10 -5.46
C ASN A 458 5.32 31.93 -5.08
N LEU A 459 6.20 31.41 -4.21
CA LEU A 459 7.49 32.06 -3.92
C LEU A 459 8.34 32.29 -5.18
N PHE A 460 8.19 31.43 -6.19
CA PHE A 460 8.99 31.47 -7.42
C PHE A 460 8.36 32.28 -8.55
N HIS A 461 7.16 32.85 -8.35
CA HIS A 461 6.42 33.61 -9.37
C HIS A 461 6.24 32.87 -10.71
N LEU A 462 6.13 31.54 -10.65
CA LEU A 462 5.89 30.70 -11.83
C LEU A 462 4.37 30.63 -12.08
N GLY A 463 3.86 31.36 -13.08
CA GLY A 463 2.45 31.28 -13.48
C GLY A 463 2.12 30.00 -14.27
N LYS A 464 0.82 29.63 -14.36
CA LYS A 464 0.32 28.47 -15.12
C LYS A 464 0.79 28.44 -16.60
N ASN A 465 1.11 29.59 -17.20
CA ASN A 465 1.62 29.69 -18.57
C ASN A 465 3.09 29.27 -18.74
N CYS A 466 3.79 28.96 -17.64
CA CYS A 466 5.16 28.46 -17.69
C CYS A 466 5.23 26.96 -18.00
N THR A 467 4.13 26.25 -18.26
CA THR A 467 4.13 24.78 -18.52
C THR A 467 4.54 24.35 -19.93
N LYS A 468 4.82 25.31 -20.84
CA LYS A 468 5.46 24.98 -22.12
C LYS A 468 6.95 24.67 -21.97
#